data_AF-A0A6I1C286-F1
#
_entry.id   AF-A0A6I1C286-F1
#
_cell.length_a   1.000
_cell.length_b   1.000
_cell.length_c   1.000
_cell.angle_alpha   90.00
_cell.angle_beta   90.00
_cell.angle_gamma   90.00
#
_symmetry.space_group_name_H-M   'P 1'
#
loop_
_entity.id
_entity.type
_entity.pdbx_description
1 polymer ?
#
loop_
_entity_poly.entity_id
_entity_poly.type
_entity_poly.pdbx_seq_one_letter_code
_entity_poly.pdbx_strand_id
1 'polypeptide(L)' 'MNGLTIRRLTPLECERLQGFPDGWTDIPWRGREHAPDGPRYKALGNSMAVPVMRWIGEGIQLVEEAAETTE' A
#
# COMPACT_ATOMS: atom_id res chain seq x y z
N MET A 1 31.14 -0.49 -21.91
CA MET A 1 30.74 -0.14 -20.53
C MET A 1 29.23 -0.04 -20.51
N ASN A 2 28.53 -0.93 -19.80
CA ASN A 2 27.11 -0.73 -19.55
C ASN A 2 26.97 0.45 -18.58
N GLY A 3 26.45 1.58 -19.06
CA GLY A 3 26.20 2.76 -18.25
C GLY A 3 25.07 2.54 -17.25
N LEU A 4 24.98 3.41 -16.24
CA LEU A 4 23.85 3.44 -15.33
C LEU A 4 22.57 3.83 -16.09
N THR A 5 21.52 3.03 -15.97
CA THR A 5 20.19 3.31 -16.56
C THR A 5 19.22 3.76 -15.48
N ILE A 6 18.64 4.95 -15.65
CA ILE A 6 17.62 5.49 -14.75
C ILE A 6 16.24 5.02 -15.22
N ARG A 7 15.44 4.47 -14.30
CA ARG A 7 14.02 4.13 -14.54
C ARG A 7 13.16 4.52 -13.35
N ARG A 8 11.84 4.61 -13.57
CA ARG A 8 10.86 4.71 -12.49
C ARG A 8 10.74 3.37 -11.76
N LEU A 9 10.32 3.43 -10.51
CA LEU A 9 9.85 2.25 -9.81
C LEU A 9 8.57 1.74 -10.49
N THR A 10 8.43 0.42 -10.56
CA THR A 10 7.22 -0.26 -11.04
C THR A 10 6.10 -0.18 -10.00
N PRO A 11 4.83 -0.44 -10.37
CA PRO A 11 3.76 -0.49 -9.38
C PRO A 11 3.99 -1.53 -8.29
N LEU A 12 4.57 -2.69 -8.63
CA LEU A 12 4.92 -3.74 -7.68
C LEU A 12 5.97 -3.29 -6.66
N GLU A 13 6.98 -2.54 -7.11
CA GLU A 13 7.98 -1.97 -6.21
C GLU A 13 7.34 -0.94 -5.27
N CYS A 14 6.42 -0.12 -5.77
CA CYS A 14 5.65 0.82 -4.96
C CYS A 14 4.69 0.13 -3.97
N GLU A 15 4.05 -0.97 -4.34
CA GLU A 15 3.24 -1.82 -3.44
C GLU A 15 4.09 -2.30 -2.25
N ARG A 16 5.26 -2.87 -2.54
CA ARG A 16 6.19 -3.36 -1.51
C ARG A 16 6.69 -2.24 -0.61
N LEU A 17 7.02 -1.07 -1.17
CA LEU A 17 7.45 0.09 -0.38
C LEU A 17 6.37 0.57 0.58
N GLN A 18 5.09 0.52 0.17
CA GLN A 18 3.95 0.86 1.02
C GLN A 18 3.59 -0.28 1.98
N GLY A 19 4.13 -1.49 1.82
CA GLY A 19 3.82 -2.67 2.63
C GLY A 19 2.55 -3.42 2.20
N PHE A 20 2.09 -3.24 0.96
CA PHE A 20 1.03 -4.04 0.38
C PHE A 20 1.53 -5.41 -0.08
N PRO A 21 0.64 -6.43 -0.13
CA PRO A 21 0.93 -7.68 -0.84
C PRO A 21 1.28 -7.45 -2.31
N ASP A 22 2.04 -8.37 -2.89
CA ASP A 22 2.36 -8.33 -4.32
C ASP A 22 1.09 -8.39 -5.18
N GLY A 23 0.96 -7.47 -6.14
CA GLY A 23 -0.19 -7.41 -7.04
C GLY A 23 -1.44 -6.80 -6.42
N TRP A 24 -1.34 -6.18 -5.24
CA TRP A 24 -2.49 -5.61 -4.52
C TRP A 24 -3.33 -4.64 -5.35
N THR A 25 -2.69 -3.86 -6.23
CA THR A 25 -3.40 -2.90 -7.09
C THR A 25 -3.66 -3.41 -8.51
N ASP A 26 -3.22 -4.63 -8.84
CA ASP A 26 -3.47 -5.24 -10.14
C ASP A 26 -4.83 -5.94 -10.17
N ILE A 27 -5.88 -5.14 -10.39
CA ILE A 27 -7.26 -5.60 -10.41
C ILE A 27 -7.85 -5.50 -11.82
N PRO A 28 -8.92 -6.27 -12.12
CA PRO A 28 -9.67 -6.08 -13.36
C PRO A 28 -10.13 -4.64 -13.54
N TRP A 29 -9.90 -4.07 -14.73
CA TRP A 29 -10.12 -2.65 -15.01
C TRP A 29 -10.82 -2.45 -16.35
N ARG A 30 -12.07 -1.93 -16.30
CA ARG A 30 -12.87 -1.58 -17.48
C ARG A 30 -12.91 -2.69 -18.55
N GLY A 31 -13.24 -3.91 -18.12
CA GLY A 31 -13.35 -5.08 -19.00
C GLY A 31 -12.01 -5.69 -19.42
N ARG A 32 -10.89 -5.25 -18.83
CA ARG A 32 -9.57 -5.86 -18.98
C ARG A 32 -9.20 -6.62 -17.71
N GLU A 33 -8.38 -7.64 -17.86
CA GLU A 33 -7.88 -8.48 -16.76
C GLU A 33 -6.97 -7.70 -15.81
N HIS A 34 -6.15 -6.78 -16.33
CA HIS A 34 -5.15 -6.03 -15.57
C HIS A 34 -5.41 -4.52 -15.56
N ALA A 35 -5.09 -3.88 -14.44
CA ALA A 35 -5.16 -2.43 -14.31
C ALA A 35 -3.91 -1.79 -14.97
N PRO A 36 -4.08 -0.71 -15.77
CA PRO A 36 -2.93 0.03 -16.27
C PRO A 36 -2.12 0.65 -15.12
N ASP A 37 -0.82 0.84 -15.34
CA ASP A 37 0.10 1.41 -14.33
C ASP A 37 -0.34 2.76 -13.77
N GLY A 38 -0.87 3.66 -14.59
CA GLY A 38 -1.27 5.02 -14.17
C GLY A 38 -2.27 5.01 -12.99
N PRO A 39 -3.43 4.34 -13.14
CA PRO A 39 -4.36 4.09 -12.03
C PRO A 39 -3.72 3.42 -10.82
N ARG A 40 -2.82 2.45 -11.01
CA ARG A 40 -2.11 1.77 -9.92
C ARG A 40 -1.22 2.72 -9.13
N TYR A 41 -0.38 3.52 -9.80
CA TYR A 41 0.42 4.55 -9.14
C TYR A 41 -0.43 5.56 -8.39
N LYS A 42 -1.57 5.99 -8.97
CA LYS A 42 -2.48 6.93 -8.30
C LYS A 42 -3.10 6.32 -7.03
N ALA A 43 -3.53 5.06 -7.10
CA ALA A 43 -4.08 4.36 -5.94
C ALA A 43 -3.03 4.22 -4.83
N LEU A 44 -1.81 3.80 -5.18
CA LEU A 44 -0.70 3.66 -4.23
C LEU A 44 -0.31 5.00 -3.59
N GLY A 45 -0.18 6.05 -4.40
CA GLY A 45 0.24 7.38 -3.95
C GLY A 45 -0.81 8.12 -3.10
N ASN A 46 -2.09 7.82 -3.29
CA ASN A 46 -3.17 8.32 -2.44
C ASN A 46 -3.43 7.46 -1.20
N SER A 47 -2.73 6.32 -1.07
CA SER A 47 -2.87 5.42 0.07
C SER A 47 -1.88 5.78 1.19
N MET A 48 -1.88 4.97 2.24
CA MET A 48 -1.02 5.12 3.41
C MET A 48 -0.13 3.89 3.55
N ALA A 49 1.07 4.06 4.10
CA ALA A 49 1.98 2.95 4.37
C ALA A 49 1.36 1.99 5.40
N VAL A 50 1.14 0.74 4.98
CA VAL A 50 0.48 -0.31 5.75
C VAL A 50 1.10 -0.51 7.14
N PRO A 51 2.43 -0.55 7.33
CA PRO A 51 3.02 -0.73 8.65
C PRO A 51 2.70 0.42 9.62
N VAL A 52 2.60 1.65 9.12
CA VAL A 52 2.28 2.83 9.94
C VAL A 52 0.82 2.78 10.38
N MET A 53 -0.08 2.46 9.45
CA MET A 53 -1.50 2.35 9.77
C MET A 53 -1.79 1.23 10.77
N ARG A 54 -1.07 0.11 10.67
CA ARG A 54 -1.14 -0.97 11.67
C ARG A 54 -0.76 -0.48 13.06
N TRP A 55 0.38 0.18 13.19
CA TRP A 55 0.86 0.69 14.47
C TRP A 55 -0.12 1.69 15.11
N ILE A 56 -0.69 2.60 14.32
CA ILE A 56 -1.72 3.54 14.80
C ILE A 56 -2.97 2.78 15.28
N GLY A 57 -3.43 1.79 14.50
CA GLY A 57 -4.61 0.99 14.85
C GLY A 57 -4.41 0.19 16.14
N GLU A 58 -3.26 -0.44 16.31
CA GLU A 58 -2.89 -1.14 17.55
C GLU A 58 -2.89 -0.18 18.74
N GLY A 59 -2.39 1.05 18.58
CA GLY A 59 -2.44 2.08 19.62
C GLY A 59 -3.85 2.50 20.02
N ILE A 60 -4.76 2.63 19.04
CA ILE A 60 -6.17 2.96 19.30
C ILE A 60 -6.83 1.80 20.07
N GLN A 61 -6.64 0.57 19.59
CA GLN A 61 -7.22 -0.62 20.22
C GLN A 61 -6.78 -0.76 21.69
N LEU A 62 -5.50 -0.54 21.99
CA LEU A 62 -4.99 -0.59 23.37
C LEU A 62 -5.71 0.39 24.32
N VAL A 63 -6.06 1.58 23.82
CA VAL A 63 -6.76 2.59 24.62
C VAL A 63 -8.23 2.22 24.82
N GLU A 64 -8.88 1.69 23.78
CA GLU A 64 -10.27 1.22 23.85
C GLU A 64 -10.41 0.07 24.86
N GLU A 65 -9.54 -0.93 24.80
CA GLU A 65 -9.52 -2.07 25.74
C GLU A 65 -9.28 -1.63 27.21
N ALA A 66 -8.41 -0.64 27.42
CA ALA A 66 -8.14 -0.10 28.75
C ALA A 66 -9.35 0.66 29.32
N ALA A 67 -10.13 1.34 28.47
CA ALA A 67 -11.35 2.02 28.87
C ALA A 67 -12.44 1.02 29.30
N GLU A 68 -12.62 -0.06 28.53
CA GLU A 68 -13.60 -1.13 28.83
C GLU A 68 -13.31 -1.85 30.15
N THR A 69 -12.04 -2.01 30.52
CA THR A 69 -11.64 -2.67 31.78
C THR A 69 -11.93 -1.82 33.03
N THR A 70 -12.21 -0.53 32.86
CA THR A 70 -12.46 0.41 33.96
C THR A 70 -13.96 0.56 34.30
N GLU A 71 -14.85 0.04 33.45
CA GLU A 71 -16.30 -0.07 33.69
C GLU A 71 -16.69 -1.41 34.33
#